data_AF-A0A941TPP8-F1
#
_entry.id   AF-A0A941TPP8-F1
#
_cell.length_a   1.000
_cell.length_b   1.000
_cell.length_c   1.000
_cell.angle_alpha   90.00
_cell.angle_beta   90.00
_cell.angle_gamma   90.00
#
_symmetry.space_group_name_H-M   'P 1'
#
loop_
_entity.id
_entity.type
_entity.pdbx_description
1 polymer ?
#
loop_
_entity_poly.entity_id
_entity_poly.type
_entity_poly.pdbx_seq_one_letter_code
_entity_poly.pdbx_strand_id
1 'polypeptide(L)'
;MSAHSYTPSPTPDLARIERALISVSDKAGLVELGKALAAHGVEILSTGGSAKALRDAGLKVTEVSDHTGFPEIMDGRVKTLQPSIHGGILARRTDEGHRKAMSDHRIAPIDLVVVNLYPFEATVARGADFPTCVENIDIGGPALIRASAKNHDFVTVVVDPADYDSVLAELAANKGATTLALRRKLAAKAYARTAAYDSAIANWFARQQDELFPEQLTLAAKRVQVLRYGENPHQKAAFYSDGSNRPGV
;
A
#
# COMPACT_ATOMS: atom_id res chain seq x y z
N MET A 1 13.28 0.78 28.16
CA MET A 1 12.51 0.46 26.94
C MET A 1 12.60 -1.04 26.74
N SER A 2 11.51 -1.78 26.95
CA SER A 2 11.50 -3.23 26.72
C SER A 2 11.55 -3.47 25.21
N ALA A 3 12.72 -3.81 24.69
CA ALA A 3 12.84 -4.38 23.36
C ALA A 3 12.03 -5.67 23.37
N HIS A 4 10.80 -5.61 22.85
CA HIS A 4 10.01 -6.81 22.62
C HIS A 4 10.84 -7.69 21.68
N SER A 5 11.36 -8.79 22.20
CA SER A 5 12.08 -9.76 21.38
C SER A 5 11.11 -10.22 20.29
N TYR A 6 11.46 -9.92 19.05
CA TYR A 6 10.73 -10.43 17.90
C TYR A 6 10.92 -11.94 17.86
N THR A 7 9.95 -12.68 18.41
CA THR A 7 9.83 -14.12 18.19
C THR A 7 9.02 -14.29 16.91
N PRO A 8 9.59 -14.80 15.81
CA PRO A 8 8.82 -15.02 14.58
C PRO A 8 7.67 -15.98 14.88
N SER A 9 6.45 -15.58 14.54
CA SER A 9 5.32 -16.50 14.47
C SER A 9 5.63 -17.59 13.43
N PRO A 10 5.12 -18.83 13.55
CA PRO A 10 5.13 -19.75 12.42
C PRO A 10 4.32 -19.13 11.28
N THR A 11 5.04 -18.61 10.28
CA THR A 11 4.45 -17.93 9.13
C THR A 11 3.79 -18.97 8.22
N PRO A 12 2.48 -18.88 7.95
CA PRO A 12 1.85 -19.80 7.03
C PRO A 12 2.34 -19.53 5.60
N ASP A 13 2.61 -20.59 4.83
CA ASP A 13 2.88 -20.41 3.41
C ASP A 13 1.65 -19.83 2.71
N LEU A 14 0.49 -20.49 2.87
CA LEU A 14 -0.78 -20.03 2.35
C LEU A 14 -1.57 -19.21 3.37
N ALA A 15 -1.96 -17.98 2.99
CA ALA A 15 -2.87 -17.14 3.77
C ALA A 15 -4.13 -16.83 2.95
N ARG A 16 -5.29 -17.25 3.46
CA ARG A 16 -6.58 -17.03 2.79
C ARG A 16 -6.97 -15.56 2.87
N ILE A 17 -7.52 -15.04 1.79
CA ILE A 17 -8.12 -13.71 1.75
C ILE A 17 -9.62 -13.86 1.98
N GLU A 18 -10.10 -13.36 3.10
CA GLU A 18 -11.53 -13.33 3.42
C GLU A 18 -12.06 -11.89 3.41
N ARG A 19 -11.20 -10.92 3.71
CA ARG A 19 -11.54 -9.50 3.69
C ARG A 19 -10.48 -8.64 3.02
N ALA A 20 -10.92 -7.80 2.08
CA ALA A 20 -10.09 -6.85 1.35
C ALA A 20 -10.46 -5.41 1.71
N LEU A 21 -9.48 -4.59 2.06
CA LEU A 21 -9.62 -3.14 2.17
C LEU A 21 -9.07 -2.48 0.91
N ILE A 22 -9.93 -1.79 0.16
CA ILE A 22 -9.58 -1.15 -1.10
C ILE A 22 -9.77 0.37 -0.98
N SER A 23 -8.68 1.13 -1.15
CA SER A 23 -8.68 2.60 -1.17
C SER A 23 -7.70 3.10 -2.21
N VAL A 24 -8.19 3.31 -3.43
CA VAL A 24 -7.38 3.69 -4.59
C VAL A 24 -7.81 5.03 -5.18
N SER A 25 -6.82 5.80 -5.60
CA SER A 25 -6.97 7.03 -6.38
C SER A 25 -7.10 6.72 -7.86
N ASP A 26 -6.14 5.94 -8.39
CA ASP A 26 -6.18 5.36 -9.72
C ASP A 26 -7.07 4.12 -9.71
N LYS A 27 -8.10 4.14 -10.56
CA LYS A 27 -9.16 3.13 -10.63
C LYS A 27 -8.94 2.13 -11.77
N ALA A 28 -7.79 2.18 -12.44
CA ALA A 28 -7.44 1.20 -13.46
C ALA A 28 -7.58 -0.24 -12.91
N GLY A 29 -8.36 -1.07 -13.60
CA GLY A 29 -8.60 -2.47 -13.20
C GLY A 29 -9.43 -2.69 -11.93
N LEU A 30 -9.89 -1.62 -11.23
CA LEU A 30 -10.57 -1.72 -9.93
C LEU A 30 -11.83 -2.59 -9.98
N VAL A 31 -12.66 -2.43 -11.02
CA VAL A 31 -13.91 -3.17 -11.15
C VAL A 31 -13.66 -4.66 -11.37
N GLU A 32 -12.68 -5.01 -12.22
CA GLU A 32 -12.35 -6.42 -12.51
C GLU A 32 -11.72 -7.10 -11.29
N LEU A 33 -10.85 -6.40 -10.57
CA LEU A 33 -10.36 -6.84 -9.26
C LEU A 33 -11.52 -7.09 -8.29
N GLY A 34 -12.45 -6.14 -8.16
CA GLY A 34 -13.59 -6.25 -7.25
C GLY A 34 -14.50 -7.45 -7.58
N LYS A 35 -14.80 -7.68 -8.86
CA LYS A 35 -15.58 -8.85 -9.31
C LYS A 35 -14.87 -10.16 -8.99
N ALA A 36 -13.56 -10.25 -9.25
CA ALA A 36 -12.80 -11.46 -8.97
C ALA A 36 -12.74 -11.76 -7.47
N LEU A 37 -12.51 -10.74 -6.64
CA LEU A 37 -12.57 -10.88 -5.17
C LEU A 37 -13.96 -11.35 -4.71
N ALA A 38 -15.04 -10.74 -5.21
CA ALA A 38 -16.40 -11.14 -4.88
C ALA A 38 -16.71 -12.58 -5.31
N ALA A 39 -16.20 -13.04 -6.45
CA ALA A 39 -16.34 -14.42 -6.92
C ALA A 39 -15.67 -15.45 -5.99
N HIS A 40 -14.62 -15.03 -5.27
CA HIS A 40 -13.98 -15.82 -4.21
C HIS A 40 -14.67 -15.69 -2.84
N GLY A 41 -15.77 -14.94 -2.75
CA GLY A 41 -16.49 -14.71 -1.49
C GLY A 41 -15.79 -13.73 -0.54
N VAL A 42 -14.87 -12.91 -1.06
CA VAL A 42 -14.14 -11.92 -0.25
C VAL A 42 -15.06 -10.76 0.10
N GLU A 43 -15.10 -10.39 1.38
CA GLU A 43 -15.77 -9.17 1.82
C GLU A 43 -14.93 -7.95 1.43
N ILE A 44 -15.54 -6.98 0.74
CA ILE A 44 -14.88 -5.77 0.31
C ILE A 44 -15.24 -4.61 1.24
N LEU A 45 -14.23 -4.11 1.96
CA LEU A 45 -14.24 -2.82 2.62
C LEU A 45 -13.69 -1.75 1.66
N SER A 46 -14.36 -0.62 1.55
CA SER A 46 -13.85 0.50 0.76
C SER A 46 -14.36 1.84 1.29
N THR A 47 -13.87 2.94 0.75
CA THR A 47 -14.28 4.29 1.14
C THR A 47 -14.29 5.25 -0.05
N GLY A 48 -15.12 6.29 0.03
CA GLY A 48 -15.17 7.41 -0.91
C GLY A 48 -15.35 6.96 -2.36
N GLY A 49 -14.55 7.54 -3.26
CA GLY A 49 -14.65 7.29 -4.70
C GLY A 49 -14.37 5.83 -5.13
N SER A 50 -13.60 5.07 -4.34
CA SER A 50 -13.37 3.64 -4.60
C SER A 50 -14.63 2.82 -4.31
N ALA A 51 -15.26 3.07 -3.16
CA ALA A 51 -16.50 2.39 -2.79
C ALA A 51 -17.62 2.68 -3.77
N LYS A 52 -17.76 3.95 -4.20
CA LYS A 52 -18.71 4.34 -5.23
C LYS A 52 -18.50 3.57 -6.54
N ALA A 53 -17.28 3.54 -7.05
CA ALA A 53 -16.98 2.86 -8.31
C ALA A 53 -17.30 1.36 -8.27
N LEU A 54 -17.02 0.70 -7.15
CA LEU A 54 -17.32 -0.72 -6.95
C LEU A 54 -18.84 -0.98 -6.82
N ARG A 55 -19.58 -0.13 -6.10
CA ARG A 55 -21.04 -0.23 -6.00
C ARG A 55 -21.76 0.04 -7.30
N ASP A 56 -21.31 1.04 -8.06
CA ASP A 56 -21.86 1.36 -9.38
C ASP A 56 -21.67 0.19 -10.37
N ALA A 57 -20.68 -0.69 -10.10
CA ALA A 57 -20.47 -1.96 -10.83
C ALA A 57 -21.28 -3.15 -10.26
N GLY A 58 -22.18 -2.92 -9.31
CA GLY A 58 -23.06 -3.95 -8.73
C GLY A 58 -22.44 -4.79 -7.61
N LEU A 59 -21.26 -4.43 -7.10
CA LEU A 59 -20.58 -5.17 -6.04
C LEU A 59 -21.09 -4.78 -4.66
N LYS A 60 -21.18 -5.77 -3.75
CA LYS A 60 -21.44 -5.53 -2.33
C LYS A 60 -20.19 -4.94 -1.68
N VAL A 61 -20.30 -3.72 -1.15
CA VAL A 61 -19.20 -3.00 -0.52
C VAL A 61 -19.65 -2.44 0.82
N THR A 62 -18.93 -2.81 1.89
CA THR A 62 -19.08 -2.21 3.22
C THR A 62 -18.25 -0.93 3.26
N GLU A 63 -18.84 0.21 3.65
CA GLU A 63 -18.06 1.43 3.90
C GLU A 63 -17.11 1.20 5.08
N VAL A 64 -15.93 1.82 5.03
CA VAL A 64 -15.02 1.86 6.19
C VAL A 64 -15.72 2.45 7.41
N SER A 65 -16.51 3.52 7.26
CA SER A 65 -17.24 4.12 8.39
C SER A 65 -18.26 3.17 9.02
N ASP A 66 -18.92 2.34 8.21
CA ASP A 66 -19.87 1.34 8.71
C ASP A 66 -19.14 0.21 9.43
N HIS A 67 -17.98 -0.20 8.90
CA HIS A 67 -17.14 -1.21 9.52
C HIS A 67 -16.57 -0.77 10.87
N THR A 68 -16.16 0.50 10.97
CA THR A 68 -15.52 1.01 12.18
C THR A 68 -16.48 1.66 13.16
N GLY A 69 -17.68 2.05 12.72
CA GLY A 69 -18.64 2.83 13.49
C GLY A 69 -18.24 4.30 13.68
N PHE A 70 -17.27 4.80 12.91
CA PHE A 70 -16.79 6.18 13.00
C PHE A 70 -16.86 6.88 11.65
N PRO A 71 -17.47 8.08 11.57
CA PRO A 71 -17.62 8.78 10.30
C PRO A 71 -16.29 9.33 9.79
N GLU A 72 -16.24 9.61 8.49
CA GLU A 72 -15.16 10.40 7.91
C GLU A 72 -15.21 11.85 8.45
N ILE A 73 -14.08 12.36 8.94
CA ILE A 73 -13.96 13.72 9.50
C ILE A 73 -12.76 14.46 8.93
N MET A 74 -12.71 15.79 9.15
CA MET A 74 -11.62 16.67 8.71
C MET A 74 -11.39 16.58 7.19
N ASP A 75 -12.47 16.71 6.42
CA ASP A 75 -12.46 16.68 4.95
C ASP A 75 -11.76 15.45 4.35
N GLY A 76 -11.90 14.30 5.03
CA GLY A 76 -11.34 13.02 4.60
C GLY A 76 -9.88 12.77 4.97
N ARG A 77 -9.25 13.68 5.71
CA ARG A 77 -7.91 13.48 6.28
C ARG A 77 -7.87 12.33 7.28
N VAL A 78 -8.98 12.07 7.98
CA VAL A 78 -9.09 10.99 8.97
C VAL A 78 -10.25 10.07 8.60
N LYS A 79 -9.94 9.06 7.78
CA LYS A 79 -10.89 8.02 7.35
C LYS A 79 -10.49 6.60 7.79
N THR A 80 -9.21 6.26 7.64
CA THR A 80 -8.70 4.88 7.86
C THR A 80 -7.74 4.76 9.03
N LEU A 81 -7.36 5.88 9.66
CA LEU A 81 -6.48 5.94 10.83
C LEU A 81 -7.22 5.51 12.12
N GLN A 82 -7.69 4.26 12.13
CA GLN A 82 -8.55 3.71 13.17
C GLN A 82 -7.96 2.41 13.74
N PRO A 83 -8.05 2.17 15.06
CA PRO A 83 -7.56 0.94 15.68
C PRO A 83 -8.22 -0.33 15.14
N SER A 84 -9.49 -0.28 14.73
CA SER A 84 -10.18 -1.43 14.12
C SER A 84 -9.59 -1.81 12.77
N ILE A 85 -9.24 -0.83 11.92
CA ILE A 85 -8.57 -1.08 10.64
C ILE A 85 -7.14 -1.55 10.86
N HIS A 86 -6.34 -0.78 11.59
CA HIS A 86 -4.93 -1.11 11.77
C HIS A 86 -4.72 -2.35 12.66
N GLY A 87 -5.59 -2.62 13.62
CA GLY A 87 -5.60 -3.86 14.39
C GLY A 87 -5.97 -5.07 13.52
N GLY A 88 -6.93 -4.90 12.61
CA GLY A 88 -7.30 -5.92 11.62
C GLY A 88 -6.14 -6.30 10.70
N ILE A 89 -5.29 -5.32 10.36
CA ILE A 89 -4.10 -5.49 9.52
C ILE A 89 -2.89 -6.00 10.31
N LEU A 90 -2.57 -5.43 11.48
CA LEU A 90 -1.31 -5.64 12.20
C LEU A 90 -1.32 -6.82 13.16
N ALA A 91 -2.49 -7.38 13.48
CA ALA A 91 -2.55 -8.48 14.41
C ALA A 91 -1.83 -9.73 13.86
N ARG A 92 -0.92 -10.28 14.67
CA ARG A 92 -0.26 -11.55 14.40
C ARG A 92 -1.26 -12.67 14.66
N ARG A 93 -1.69 -13.37 13.62
CA ARG A 93 -2.80 -14.32 13.71
C ARG A 93 -2.51 -15.55 14.57
N THR A 94 -1.23 -15.88 14.76
CA THR A 94 -0.81 -17.03 15.59
C THR A 94 -0.46 -16.63 17.02
N ASP A 95 -0.49 -15.34 17.37
CA ASP A 95 -0.20 -14.86 18.71
C ASP A 95 -1.51 -14.80 19.53
N GLU A 96 -1.53 -15.47 20.69
CA GLU A 96 -2.75 -15.58 21.49
C GLU A 96 -3.17 -14.24 22.09
N GLY A 97 -2.22 -13.39 22.49
CA GLY A 97 -2.49 -12.06 23.02
C GLY A 97 -3.12 -11.16 21.98
N HIS A 98 -2.59 -11.18 20.74
CA HIS A 98 -3.17 -10.44 19.62
C HIS A 98 -4.57 -10.96 19.27
N ARG A 99 -4.78 -12.29 19.20
CA ARG A 99 -6.11 -12.87 18.94
C ARG A 99 -7.11 -12.49 20.04
N LYS A 100 -6.71 -12.52 21.30
CA LYS A 100 -7.55 -12.11 22.43
C LYS A 100 -7.92 -10.64 22.31
N ALA A 101 -6.94 -9.76 22.07
CA ALA A 101 -7.19 -8.33 21.89
C ALA A 101 -8.14 -8.06 20.72
N MET A 102 -7.98 -8.76 19.59
CA MET A 102 -8.91 -8.65 18.47
C MET A 102 -10.33 -9.04 18.88
N SER A 103 -10.50 -10.15 19.59
CA SER A 103 -11.82 -10.61 20.08
C SER A 103 -12.44 -9.61 21.07
N ASP A 104 -11.69 -9.21 22.10
CA ASP A 104 -12.16 -8.31 23.16
C ASP A 104 -12.63 -6.96 22.58
N HIS A 105 -11.95 -6.48 21.53
CA HIS A 105 -12.23 -5.20 20.88
C HIS A 105 -13.03 -5.32 19.58
N ARG A 106 -13.55 -6.53 19.25
CA ARG A 106 -14.36 -6.80 18.04
C ARG A 106 -13.68 -6.38 16.74
N ILE A 107 -12.37 -6.57 16.66
CA ILE A 107 -11.56 -6.24 15.50
C ILE A 107 -11.57 -7.43 14.55
N ALA A 108 -12.08 -7.24 13.34
CA ALA A 108 -12.08 -8.27 12.31
C ALA A 108 -10.74 -8.27 11.54
N PRO A 109 -10.26 -9.44 11.08
CA PRO A 109 -9.06 -9.54 10.26
C PRO A 109 -9.24 -8.84 8.90
N ILE A 110 -8.19 -8.18 8.42
CA ILE A 110 -8.06 -7.71 7.03
C ILE A 110 -6.86 -8.43 6.41
N ASP A 111 -7.07 -9.08 5.27
CA ASP A 111 -6.12 -10.03 4.68
C ASP A 111 -5.53 -9.54 3.36
N LEU A 112 -6.25 -8.64 2.67
CA LEU A 112 -5.79 -7.95 1.48
C LEU A 112 -5.97 -6.45 1.66
N VAL A 113 -4.94 -5.67 1.33
CA VAL A 113 -5.00 -4.20 1.34
C VAL A 113 -4.54 -3.70 -0.02
N VAL A 114 -5.43 -3.02 -0.75
CA VAL A 114 -5.19 -2.48 -2.09
C VAL A 114 -5.25 -0.97 -2.01
N VAL A 115 -4.09 -0.32 -2.10
CA VAL A 115 -3.95 1.13 -1.91
C VAL A 115 -2.94 1.69 -2.88
N ASN A 116 -3.35 2.64 -3.71
CA ASN A 116 -2.43 3.50 -4.44
C ASN A 116 -2.55 4.94 -3.93
N LEU A 117 -1.39 5.57 -3.74
CA LEU A 117 -1.26 6.88 -3.10
C LEU A 117 -1.81 7.99 -4.01
N TYR A 118 -2.17 9.12 -3.39
CA TYR A 118 -2.49 10.34 -4.14
C TYR A 118 -1.30 10.72 -5.01
N PRO A 119 -1.53 11.23 -6.24
CA PRO A 119 -0.46 11.47 -7.20
C PRO A 119 0.27 12.79 -6.86
N PHE A 120 0.88 12.88 -5.67
CA PHE A 120 1.62 14.04 -5.20
C PHE A 120 2.67 14.49 -6.22
N GLU A 121 3.44 13.54 -6.76
CA GLU A 121 4.45 13.83 -7.78
C GLU A 121 3.84 14.48 -9.03
N ALA A 122 2.64 14.04 -9.44
CA ALA A 122 1.93 14.63 -10.58
C ALA A 122 1.34 16.01 -10.24
N THR A 123 0.86 16.21 -9.01
CA THR A 123 0.37 17.49 -8.50
C THR A 123 1.49 18.55 -8.47
N VAL A 124 2.70 18.16 -8.06
CA VAL A 124 3.88 19.02 -8.13
C VAL A 124 4.27 19.27 -9.59
N ALA A 125 4.30 18.24 -10.44
CA ALA A 125 4.71 18.36 -11.84
C ALA A 125 3.80 19.29 -12.67
N ARG A 126 2.51 19.39 -12.33
CA ARG A 126 1.57 20.34 -12.98
C ARG A 126 1.68 21.78 -12.47
N GLY A 127 2.61 22.08 -11.56
CA GLY A 127 2.83 23.43 -11.03
C GLY A 127 1.72 23.92 -10.09
N ALA A 128 1.13 23.01 -9.30
CA ALA A 128 0.15 23.41 -8.29
C ALA A 128 0.77 24.32 -7.21
N ASP A 129 -0.06 25.18 -6.61
CA ASP A 129 0.39 26.05 -5.52
C ASP A 129 0.73 25.26 -4.24
N PHE A 130 1.39 25.95 -3.30
CA PHE A 130 1.84 25.33 -2.05
C PHE A 130 0.70 24.69 -1.25
N PRO A 131 -0.44 25.36 -0.98
CA PRO A 131 -1.56 24.74 -0.26
C PRO A 131 -2.09 23.50 -0.97
N THR A 132 -2.26 23.53 -2.30
CA THR A 132 -2.74 22.38 -3.07
C THR A 132 -1.77 21.19 -2.98
N CYS A 133 -0.46 21.44 -3.03
CA CYS A 133 0.54 20.38 -2.85
C CYS A 133 0.44 19.76 -1.45
N VAL A 134 0.31 20.58 -0.40
CA VAL A 134 0.16 20.11 0.99
C VAL A 134 -1.10 19.26 1.17
N GLU A 135 -2.25 19.67 0.61
CA GLU A 135 -3.48 18.88 0.66
C GLU A 135 -3.37 17.53 -0.07
N ASN A 136 -2.44 17.39 -1.01
CA ASN A 136 -2.21 16.13 -1.75
C ASN A 136 -1.19 15.20 -1.07
N ILE A 137 -0.70 15.54 0.13
CA ILE A 137 0.12 14.65 0.95
C ILE A 137 -0.80 13.66 1.67
N ASP A 138 -0.71 12.39 1.26
CA ASP A 138 -1.50 11.30 1.81
C ASP A 138 -0.90 10.80 3.12
N ILE A 139 -1.71 10.76 4.18
CA ILE A 139 -1.34 10.23 5.49
C ILE A 139 -1.84 8.80 5.67
N GLY A 140 -3.10 8.56 5.32
CA GLY A 140 -3.76 7.26 5.52
C GLY A 140 -3.19 6.18 4.60
N GLY A 141 -2.90 6.53 3.34
CA GLY A 141 -2.34 5.62 2.35
C GLY A 141 -1.01 5.00 2.79
N PRO A 142 0.03 5.80 3.10
CA PRO A 142 1.31 5.27 3.58
C PRO A 142 1.16 4.48 4.89
N ALA A 143 0.27 4.90 5.79
CA ALA A 143 0.00 4.15 7.02
C ALA A 143 -0.56 2.74 6.74
N LEU A 144 -1.54 2.63 5.86
CA LEU A 144 -2.12 1.33 5.44
C LEU A 144 -1.09 0.46 4.74
N ILE A 145 -0.33 1.02 3.80
CA ILE A 145 0.70 0.30 3.03
C ILE A 145 1.77 -0.26 3.97
N ARG A 146 2.32 0.57 4.86
CA ARG A 146 3.37 0.15 5.80
C ARG A 146 2.88 -0.87 6.81
N ALA A 147 1.66 -0.68 7.35
CA ALA A 147 1.05 -1.64 8.27
C ALA A 147 0.89 -3.03 7.62
N SER A 148 0.41 -3.06 6.37
CA SER A 148 0.18 -4.29 5.62
C SER A 148 1.48 -4.98 5.24
N ALA A 149 2.46 -4.21 4.73
CA ALA A 149 3.79 -4.73 4.38
C ALA A 149 4.54 -5.26 5.61
N LYS A 150 4.39 -4.62 6.77
CA LYS A 150 4.95 -5.11 8.04
C LYS A 150 4.39 -6.49 8.40
N ASN A 151 3.09 -6.72 8.22
CA ASN A 151 2.42 -7.98 8.58
C ASN A 151 2.22 -8.91 7.37
N HIS A 152 3.18 -8.93 6.44
CA HIS A 152 3.11 -9.73 5.21
C HIS A 152 3.06 -11.25 5.45
N ASP A 153 3.33 -11.70 6.68
CA ASP A 153 3.09 -13.07 7.11
C ASP A 153 1.63 -13.50 6.88
N PHE A 154 0.69 -12.57 7.05
CA PHE A 154 -0.76 -12.82 6.94
C PHE A 154 -1.46 -11.91 5.94
N VAL A 155 -0.93 -10.72 5.67
CA VAL A 155 -1.58 -9.69 4.86
C VAL A 155 -0.91 -9.54 3.50
N THR A 156 -1.71 -9.58 2.44
CA THR A 156 -1.27 -9.24 1.09
C THR A 156 -1.47 -7.73 0.88
N VAL A 157 -0.42 -7.01 0.49
CA VAL A 157 -0.50 -5.58 0.16
C VAL A 157 -0.33 -5.38 -1.35
N VAL A 158 -1.14 -4.53 -1.97
CA VAL A 158 -1.02 -4.22 -3.40
C VAL A 158 -1.03 -2.71 -3.58
N VAL A 159 0.02 -2.18 -4.20
CA VAL A 159 0.22 -0.74 -4.38
C VAL A 159 0.19 -0.25 -5.82
N ASP A 160 0.03 -1.18 -6.76
CA ASP A 160 0.14 -0.94 -8.19
C ASP A 160 -0.84 -1.87 -8.93
N PRO A 161 -1.73 -1.34 -9.80
CA PRO A 161 -2.65 -2.15 -10.59
C PRO A 161 -1.98 -3.24 -11.42
N ALA A 162 -0.71 -3.05 -11.82
CA ALA A 162 0.04 -4.04 -12.58
C ALA A 162 0.25 -5.37 -11.83
N ASP A 163 0.06 -5.40 -10.50
CA ASP A 163 0.18 -6.63 -9.71
C ASP A 163 -1.17 -7.37 -9.53
N TYR A 164 -2.31 -6.81 -9.97
CA TYR A 164 -3.63 -7.40 -9.76
C TYR A 164 -3.71 -8.82 -10.32
N ASP A 165 -3.27 -9.03 -11.55
CA ASP A 165 -3.29 -10.35 -12.19
C ASP A 165 -2.48 -11.38 -11.42
N SER A 166 -1.33 -10.99 -10.87
CA SER A 166 -0.49 -11.91 -10.09
C SER A 166 -1.16 -12.36 -8.79
N VAL A 167 -1.92 -11.46 -8.15
CA VAL A 167 -2.69 -11.78 -6.95
C VAL A 167 -3.86 -12.68 -7.31
N LEU A 168 -4.64 -12.31 -8.32
CA LEU A 168 -5.81 -13.09 -8.76
C LEU A 168 -5.43 -14.50 -9.22
N ALA A 169 -4.28 -14.65 -9.90
CA ALA A 169 -3.75 -15.96 -10.27
C ALA A 169 -3.47 -16.84 -9.04
N GLU A 170 -2.93 -16.28 -7.95
CA GLU A 170 -2.73 -17.04 -6.71
C GLU A 170 -4.04 -17.39 -6.02
N LEU A 171 -5.02 -16.47 -5.97
CA LEU A 171 -6.34 -16.78 -5.41
C LEU A 171 -6.99 -17.96 -6.16
N ALA A 172 -6.91 -17.94 -7.50
CA ALA A 172 -7.44 -19.03 -8.31
C ALA A 172 -6.72 -20.36 -8.07
N ALA A 173 -5.38 -20.34 -8.01
CA ALA A 173 -4.57 -21.55 -7.82
C ALA A 173 -4.67 -22.14 -6.41
N ASN A 174 -4.87 -21.30 -5.39
CA ASN A 174 -4.73 -21.68 -3.98
C ASN A 174 -6.03 -21.55 -3.18
N LYS A 175 -7.19 -21.73 -3.81
CA LYS A 175 -8.52 -21.71 -3.15
C LYS A 175 -8.79 -20.41 -2.36
N GLY A 176 -8.44 -19.27 -2.95
CA GLY A 176 -8.62 -17.95 -2.37
C GLY A 176 -7.47 -17.51 -1.43
N ALA A 177 -6.31 -18.16 -1.49
CA ALA A 177 -5.13 -17.81 -0.68
C ALA A 177 -3.98 -17.26 -1.53
N THR A 178 -3.07 -16.53 -0.88
CA THR A 178 -1.77 -16.16 -1.46
C THR A 178 -0.64 -16.94 -0.79
N THR A 179 0.50 -17.04 -1.48
CA THR A 179 1.75 -17.62 -0.99
C THR A 179 2.56 -16.60 -0.22
N LEU A 180 3.41 -17.07 0.70
CA LEU A 180 4.32 -16.20 1.44
C LEU A 180 5.33 -15.53 0.50
N ALA A 181 5.71 -16.21 -0.58
CA ALA A 181 6.61 -15.68 -1.59
C ALA A 181 6.03 -14.41 -2.25
N LEU A 182 4.77 -14.45 -2.67
CA LEU A 182 4.10 -13.28 -3.25
C LEU A 182 3.95 -12.17 -2.21
N ARG A 183 3.48 -12.49 -0.99
CA ARG A 183 3.30 -11.48 0.06
C ARG A 183 4.61 -10.75 0.40
N ARG A 184 5.74 -11.47 0.47
CA ARG A 184 7.08 -10.86 0.66
C ARG A 184 7.50 -9.98 -0.51
N LYS A 185 7.31 -10.43 -1.76
CA LYS A 185 7.61 -9.66 -2.95
C LYS A 185 6.83 -8.34 -2.97
N LEU A 186 5.53 -8.41 -2.67
CA LEU A 186 4.67 -7.24 -2.64
C LEU A 186 4.97 -6.31 -1.46
N ALA A 187 5.33 -6.85 -0.29
CA ALA A 187 5.76 -6.06 0.86
C ALA A 187 7.05 -5.26 0.56
N ALA A 188 8.02 -5.88 -0.13
CA ALA A 188 9.22 -5.18 -0.59
C ALA A 188 8.88 -4.05 -1.57
N LYS A 189 7.99 -4.30 -2.54
CA LYS A 189 7.49 -3.28 -3.48
C LYS A 189 6.76 -2.14 -2.75
N ALA A 190 5.93 -2.46 -1.75
CA ALA A 190 5.20 -1.51 -0.94
C ALA A 190 6.12 -0.56 -0.18
N TYR A 191 7.13 -1.07 0.52
CA TYR A 191 8.12 -0.22 1.20
C TYR A 191 8.93 0.64 0.24
N ALA A 192 9.32 0.10 -0.91
CA ALA A 192 9.99 0.88 -1.96
C ALA A 192 9.10 2.02 -2.47
N ARG A 193 7.78 1.79 -2.61
CA ARG A 193 6.84 2.84 -3.04
C ARG A 193 6.70 3.95 -2.00
N THR A 194 6.56 3.62 -0.71
CA THR A 194 6.47 4.65 0.34
C THR A 194 7.78 5.42 0.49
N ALA A 195 8.93 4.76 0.36
CA ALA A 195 10.23 5.44 0.37
C ALA A 195 10.36 6.45 -0.77
N ALA A 196 9.91 6.08 -1.98
CA ALA A 196 9.89 7.00 -3.12
C ALA A 196 8.93 8.18 -2.91
N TYR A 197 7.76 7.93 -2.32
CA TYR A 197 6.78 8.96 -2.00
C TYR A 197 7.30 9.98 -1.00
N ASP A 198 7.87 9.52 0.12
CA ASP A 198 8.45 10.40 1.14
C ASP A 198 9.66 11.18 0.60
N SER A 199 10.48 10.55 -0.25
CA SER A 199 11.60 11.24 -0.93
C SER A 199 11.10 12.38 -1.83
N ALA A 200 9.99 12.17 -2.56
CA ALA A 200 9.40 13.21 -3.39
C ALA A 200 8.89 14.40 -2.57
N ILE A 201 8.24 14.14 -1.42
CA ILE A 201 7.77 15.17 -0.50
C ILE A 201 8.95 15.96 0.10
N ALA A 202 9.97 15.26 0.61
CA ALA A 202 11.15 15.89 1.19
C ALA A 202 11.88 16.78 0.18
N ASN A 203 12.11 16.26 -1.04
CA ASN A 203 12.76 17.02 -2.11
C ASN A 203 11.90 18.20 -2.59
N TRP A 204 10.57 18.08 -2.57
CA TRP A 204 9.69 19.21 -2.87
C TRP A 204 9.80 20.32 -1.83
N PHE A 205 9.77 20.00 -0.53
CA PHE A 205 9.95 20.98 0.54
C PHE A 205 11.31 21.68 0.50
N ALA A 206 12.40 20.94 0.21
CA ALA A 206 13.72 21.54 0.03
C ALA A 206 13.71 22.60 -1.10
N ARG A 207 13.05 22.30 -2.23
CA ARG A 207 12.89 23.26 -3.33
C ARG A 207 12.05 24.48 -2.95
N GLN A 208 11.05 24.34 -2.07
CA GLN A 208 10.26 25.48 -1.59
C GLN A 208 11.07 26.46 -0.73
N GLN A 209 12.23 26.02 -0.23
CA GLN A 209 13.16 26.84 0.57
C GLN A 209 14.35 27.35 -0.26
N ASP A 210 14.32 27.17 -1.59
CA ASP A 210 15.43 27.46 -2.50
C ASP A 210 16.75 26.74 -2.13
N GLU A 211 16.65 25.61 -1.42
CA GLU A 211 17.82 24.84 -0.97
C GLU A 211 18.33 23.94 -2.10
N LEU A 212 19.46 24.31 -2.69
CA LEU A 212 20.10 23.58 -3.79
C LEU A 212 20.81 22.31 -3.31
N PHE A 213 21.32 22.31 -2.08
CA PHE A 213 22.11 21.22 -1.50
C PHE A 213 21.59 20.90 -0.09
N PRO A 214 20.42 20.25 0.01
CA PRO A 214 19.79 20.00 1.31
C PRO A 214 20.70 19.17 2.20
N GLU A 215 20.66 19.45 3.51
CA GLU A 215 21.38 18.70 4.54
C GLU A 215 21.13 17.19 4.41
N GLN A 216 19.89 16.81 4.06
CA GLN A 216 19.51 15.45 3.75
C GLN A 216 19.04 15.32 2.30
N LEU A 217 19.85 14.66 1.46
CA LEU A 217 19.49 14.29 0.10
C LEU A 217 18.86 12.88 0.06
N THR A 218 17.66 12.78 -0.51
CA THR A 218 16.99 11.49 -0.74
C THR A 218 16.84 11.20 -2.23
N LEU A 219 17.30 10.02 -2.65
CA LEU A 219 17.27 9.57 -4.04
C LEU A 219 16.40 8.32 -4.15
N ALA A 220 15.34 8.41 -4.94
CA ALA A 220 14.48 7.29 -5.27
C ALA A 220 14.39 7.14 -6.79
N ALA A 221 14.72 5.95 -7.29
CA ALA A 221 14.75 5.69 -8.72
C ALA A 221 14.21 4.29 -9.03
N LYS A 222 13.57 4.14 -10.20
CA LYS A 222 13.09 2.86 -10.73
C LYS A 222 14.12 2.30 -11.70
N ARG A 223 14.38 1.01 -11.61
CA ARG A 223 15.25 0.31 -12.57
C ARG A 223 14.59 0.30 -13.94
N VAL A 224 15.28 0.84 -14.93
CA VAL A 224 14.84 0.83 -16.33
C VAL A 224 15.32 -0.44 -17.03
N GLN A 225 16.60 -0.79 -16.86
CA GLN A 225 17.18 -2.00 -17.46
C GLN A 225 18.40 -2.50 -16.68
N VAL A 226 18.66 -3.79 -16.76
CA VAL A 226 19.93 -4.40 -16.34
C VAL A 226 20.90 -4.30 -17.52
N LEU A 227 22.13 -3.86 -17.28
CA LEU A 227 23.15 -3.69 -18.31
C LEU A 227 23.97 -4.97 -18.45
N ARG A 228 24.62 -5.12 -19.62
CA ARG A 228 25.45 -6.31 -19.90
C ARG A 228 26.61 -6.45 -18.92
N TYR A 229 27.25 -5.32 -18.57
CA TYR A 229 28.29 -5.19 -17.56
C TYR A 229 28.39 -3.70 -17.15
N GLY A 230 29.19 -3.41 -16.13
CA GLY A 230 29.51 -2.04 -15.69
C GLY A 230 30.54 -1.37 -16.59
N GLU A 231 31.57 -0.77 -16.02
CA GLU A 231 32.68 -0.23 -16.82
C GLU A 231 33.56 -1.35 -17.39
N ASN A 232 33.69 -2.47 -16.68
CA ASN A 232 34.46 -3.64 -17.06
C ASN A 232 33.59 -4.90 -17.13
N PRO A 233 33.90 -5.89 -18.00
CA PRO A 233 33.05 -7.07 -18.23
C PRO A 233 32.71 -7.92 -16.99
N HIS A 234 33.52 -7.88 -15.94
CA HIS A 234 33.29 -8.63 -14.70
C HIS A 234 32.37 -7.91 -13.70
N GLN A 235 32.06 -6.63 -13.94
CA GLN A 235 31.21 -5.81 -13.08
C GLN A 235 29.75 -5.92 -13.52
N LYS A 236 28.83 -6.04 -12.57
CA LYS A 236 27.38 -5.98 -12.84
C LYS A 236 26.91 -4.52 -12.81
N ALA A 237 25.96 -4.16 -13.66
CA ALA A 237 25.37 -2.82 -13.66
C ALA A 237 23.89 -2.82 -14.04
N ALA A 238 23.20 -1.74 -13.68
CA ALA A 238 21.82 -1.48 -14.05
C ALA A 238 21.59 0.04 -14.16
N PHE A 239 20.72 0.43 -15.09
CA PHE A 239 20.30 1.81 -15.27
C PHE A 239 19.02 2.08 -14.48
N TYR A 240 19.01 3.19 -13.76
CA TYR A 240 17.90 3.65 -12.93
C TYR A 240 17.51 5.06 -13.36
N SER A 241 16.22 5.36 -13.34
CA SER A 241 15.68 6.69 -13.60
C SER A 241 14.81 7.12 -12.42
N ASP A 242 14.98 8.37 -11.99
CA ASP A 242 14.13 9.03 -11.00
C ASP A 242 12.85 9.62 -11.62
N GLY A 243 12.64 9.42 -12.93
CA GLY A 243 11.51 9.96 -13.69
C GLY A 243 11.66 11.44 -14.05
N SER A 244 12.77 12.09 -13.68
CA SER A 244 13.07 13.44 -14.17
C SER A 244 13.59 13.36 -15.61
N ASN A 245 12.99 14.14 -16.52
CA ASN A 245 13.50 14.31 -17.88
C ASN A 245 14.66 15.31 -17.89
N ARG A 246 15.66 15.12 -17.02
CA ARG A 246 16.84 15.98 -16.95
C ARG A 246 17.89 15.46 -17.94
N PRO A 247 18.19 16.17 -19.04
CA PRO A 247 19.18 15.69 -20.00
C PRO A 247 20.57 15.66 -19.36
N GLY A 248 21.34 14.59 -19.61
CA GLY A 248 22.75 14.50 -19.20
C GLY A 248 23.04 13.74 -17.90
N VAL A 249 22.05 13.02 -17.35
CA VAL A 249 22.23 11.98 -16.32
C VAL A 249 21.65 10.66 -16.85
#